data_AF-A0A7C2V1V2-F1
#
_entry.id   AF-A0A7C2V1V2-F1
#
_cell.length_a   1.000
_cell.length_b   1.000
_cell.length_c   1.000
_cell.angle_alpha   90.00
_cell.angle_beta   90.00
_cell.angle_gamma   90.00
#
_symmetry.space_group_name_H-M   'P 1'
#
loop_
_entity.id
_entity.type
_entity.pdbx_description
1 polymer ?
#
loop_
_entity_poly.entity_id
_entity_poly.type
_entity_poly.pdbx_seq_one_letter_code
_entity_poly.pdbx_strand_id
1 'polypeptide(L)' 'MTAQGVRLGQQVVFVDEMRVGLIGQVRRRWTARGVKLCPQVEHSYKWRYLQVAVDPLSGQVWWRWSERLGKEAAVAAF' A
#
# COMPACT_ATOMS: atom_id res chain seq x y z
N MET A 1 -9.70 -29.05 15.45
CA MET A 1 -9.91 -27.84 14.64
C MET A 1 -10.54 -28.27 13.33
N THR A 2 -11.77 -27.84 13.05
CA THR A 2 -12.43 -28.15 11.76
C THR A 2 -12.15 -27.01 10.81
N ALA A 3 -11.45 -27.27 9.70
CA ALA A 3 -11.26 -26.26 8.66
C ALA A 3 -12.62 -25.93 8.05
N GLN A 4 -13.04 -24.66 8.14
CA GLN A 4 -14.19 -24.15 7.38
C GLN A 4 -13.69 -23.54 6.08
N GLY A 5 -14.18 -24.08 4.95
CA GLY A 5 -13.96 -23.51 3.62
C GLY A 5 -14.95 -22.40 3.31
N VAL A 6 -14.66 -21.66 2.24
CA VAL A 6 -15.57 -20.67 1.66
C VAL A 6 -16.73 -21.39 0.96
N ARG A 7 -17.95 -20.92 1.17
CA ARG A 7 -19.17 -21.46 0.54
C ARG A 7 -19.46 -20.78 -0.78
N LEU A 8 -20.19 -21.48 -1.66
CA LEU A 8 -20.69 -20.92 -2.92
C LEU A 8 -21.52 -19.66 -2.64
N GLY A 9 -21.26 -18.58 -3.37
CA GLY A 9 -21.95 -17.28 -3.20
C GLY A 9 -21.34 -16.34 -2.16
N GLN A 10 -20.32 -16.77 -1.40
CA GLN A 10 -19.54 -15.87 -0.57
C GLN A 10 -18.47 -15.15 -1.39
N GLN A 11 -18.35 -13.84 -1.21
CA GLN A 11 -17.29 -13.07 -1.83
C GLN A 11 -16.02 -13.18 -1.00
N VAL A 12 -14.89 -13.43 -1.68
CA VAL A 12 -13.56 -13.41 -1.06
C VAL A 12 -12.82 -12.21 -1.59
N VAL A 13 -12.48 -11.30 -0.69
CA VAL A 13 -11.75 -10.07 -1.01
C VAL A 13 -10.40 -10.12 -0.33
N PHE A 14 -9.36 -9.77 -1.07
CA PHE A 14 -8.00 -9.66 -0.55
C PHE A 14 -7.76 -8.22 -0.15
N VAL A 15 -7.37 -8.01 1.10
CA VAL A 15 -7.17 -6.67 1.66
C VAL A 15 -5.74 -6.54 2.16
N ASP A 16 -5.10 -5.43 1.78
CA ASP A 16 -3.77 -5.07 2.27
C ASP A 16 -3.67 -3.55 2.51
N GLU A 17 -2.65 -3.15 3.25
CA GLU A 17 -2.37 -1.76 3.57
C GLU A 17 -0.93 -1.40 3.20
N MET A 18 -0.76 -0.28 2.48
CA MET A 18 0.54 0.24 2.08
C MET A 18 0.76 1.67 2.54
N ARG A 19 2.01 1.99 2.88
CA ARG A 19 2.43 3.38 3.16
C ARG A 19 2.72 4.07 1.84
N VAL A 20 1.95 5.11 1.55
CA VAL A 20 2.18 5.99 0.40
C VAL A 20 2.76 7.29 0.93
N GLY A 21 4.04 7.53 0.65
CA GLY A 21 4.75 8.72 1.08
C GLY A 21 5.49 9.38 -0.06
N LEU A 22 6.00 10.58 0.21
CA LEU A 22 6.93 11.27 -0.68
C LEU A 22 8.30 10.58 -0.59
N ILE A 23 8.40 9.40 -1.19
CA ILE A 23 9.68 8.82 -1.57
C ILE A 23 10.21 9.70 -2.69
N GLY A 24 11.32 10.39 -2.44
CA GLY A 24 11.98 11.16 -3.48
C GLY A 24 12.22 10.23 -4.66
N GLN A 25 11.72 10.62 -5.85
CA GLN A 25 12.04 9.90 -7.09
C GLN A 25 13.51 10.19 -7.42
N VAL A 26 14.42 9.56 -6.69
CA VAL A 26 15.85 9.73 -6.90
C VAL A 26 16.23 8.96 -8.16
N ARG A 27 16.44 9.68 -9.26
CA ARG A 27 17.01 9.10 -10.47
C ARG A 27 18.50 8.87 -10.25
N ARG A 28 19.02 7.73 -10.71
CA ARG A 28 20.48 7.53 -10.80
C ARG A 28 21.05 8.61 -11.73
N ARG A 29 22.02 9.37 -11.25
CA ARG A 29 22.72 10.39 -12.03
C ARG A 29 24.22 10.14 -11.99
N TRP A 30 24.87 10.45 -13.10
CA TRP A 30 26.33 10.50 -13.17
C TRP A 30 26.84 11.72 -12.38
N THR A 31 27.97 11.54 -11.72
CA THR A 31 28.70 12.58 -10.98
C THR A 31 30.19 12.37 -11.20
N ALA A 32 31.00 13.39 -10.92
CA ALA A 32 32.45 13.27 -11.00
C ALA A 32 32.95 12.17 -10.05
N ARG A 33 34.03 11.48 -10.44
CA ARG A 33 34.61 10.39 -9.65
C ARG A 33 35.05 10.91 -8.28
N GLY A 34 34.56 10.29 -7.22
CA GLY A 34 34.84 10.69 -5.82
C GLY A 34 33.88 11.74 -5.25
N VAL A 35 32.94 12.27 -6.04
CA VAL A 35 31.95 13.25 -5.57
C VAL A 35 30.65 12.53 -5.21
N LYS A 36 30.24 12.61 -3.94
CA LYS A 36 28.95 12.06 -3.48
C LYS A 36 27.80 12.87 -4.08
N LEU A 37 26.88 12.19 -4.77
CA LEU A 37 25.61 12.77 -5.17
C LEU A 37 24.70 12.82 -3.92
N CYS A 38 24.31 14.02 -3.48
CA CYS A 38 23.40 14.22 -2.34
C CYS A 38 22.06 14.77 -2.86
N PRO A 39 21.04 13.93 -3.11
CA PRO A 39 19.71 14.38 -3.48
C PRO A 39 19.12 15.26 -2.37
N GLN A 40 18.47 16.37 -2.74
CA GLN A 40 17.86 17.29 -1.77
C GLN A 40 16.71 16.64 -0.98
N VAL A 41 16.07 15.61 -1.54
CA VAL A 41 15.01 14.84 -0.89
C VAL A 41 15.31 13.36 -1.09
N GLU A 42 16.17 12.80 -0.24
CA GLU A 42 16.46 11.37 -0.26
C GLU A 42 15.28 10.58 0.34
N HIS A 43 14.67 11.08 1.42
CA HIS A 43 13.42 10.58 2.01
C HIS A 43 12.81 11.66 2.92
N SER A 44 11.55 12.04 2.70
CA SER A 44 10.79 12.78 3.71
C SER A 44 9.92 11.78 4.48
N TYR A 45 9.97 11.78 5.82
CA TYR A 45 9.18 10.90 6.67
C TYR A 45 7.70 11.34 6.76
N LYS A 46 7.11 11.69 5.61
CA LYS A 46 5.70 12.04 5.45
C LYS A 46 5.04 10.94 4.63
N TRP A 47 4.12 10.21 5.26
CA TRP A 47 3.32 9.16 4.64
C TRP A 47 1.87 9.29 5.03
N ARG A 48 1.00 8.76 4.16
CA ARG A 48 -0.36 8.35 4.48
C ARG A 48 -0.51 6.87 4.22
N TYR A 49 -1.47 6.24 4.86
CA TYR A 49 -1.75 4.84 4.64
C TYR A 49 -2.86 4.71 3.60
N LEU A 50 -2.66 3.82 2.63
CA LEU A 50 -3.66 3.44 1.65
C LEU A 50 -4.06 2.00 1.95
N GLN A 51 -5.34 1.80 2.25
CA GLN A 51 -5.92 0.48 2.35
C GLN A 51 -6.56 0.15 1.01
N VAL A 52 -6.26 -1.03 0.47
CA VAL A 52 -6.77 -1.48 -0.82
C VAL A 52 -7.35 -2.86 -0.64
N ALA A 53 -8.49 -3.07 -1.27
CA ALA A 53 -9.18 -4.33 -1.29
C ALA A 53 -9.58 -4.70 -2.71
N VAL A 54 -9.33 -5.95 -3.07
CA VAL A 54 -9.51 -6.45 -4.43
C VAL A 54 -10.30 -7.74 -4.38
N ASP A 55 -11.40 -7.76 -5.14
CA ASP A 55 -12.06 -9.00 -5.53
C ASP A 55 -11.38 -9.52 -6.82
N PRO A 56 -10.65 -10.64 -6.77
CA PRO A 56 -9.92 -11.15 -7.92
C PRO A 56 -10.84 -11.76 -8.98
N LEU A 57 -12.08 -12.12 -8.64
CA LEU A 57 -13.02 -12.71 -9.59
C LEU A 57 -13.72 -11.65 -10.43
N SER A 58 -14.14 -10.55 -9.80
CA SER A 58 -14.82 -9.45 -10.50
C SER A 58 -13.90 -8.33 -10.96
N GLY A 59 -12.68 -8.25 -10.41
CA GLY A 59 -11.76 -7.14 -10.63
C GLY A 59 -12.17 -5.86 -9.91
N GLN A 60 -13.19 -5.90 -9.04
CA GLN A 60 -13.59 -4.73 -8.26
C GLN A 60 -12.51 -4.37 -7.25
N VAL A 61 -12.28 -3.06 -7.14
CA VAL A 61 -11.27 -2.48 -6.27
C VAL A 61 -11.91 -1.40 -5.41
N TRP A 62 -11.68 -1.49 -4.11
CA TRP A 62 -12.04 -0.47 -3.14
C TRP A 62 -10.79 0.04 -2.46
N TRP A 63 -10.78 1.32 -2.12
CA TRP A 63 -9.65 1.91 -1.44
C TRP A 63 -10.06 3.07 -0.55
N ARG A 64 -9.27 3.31 0.49
CA ARG A 64 -9.41 4.48 1.36
C ARG A 64 -8.08 4.96 1.89
N TRP A 65 -7.99 6.27 2.10
CA TRP A 65 -6.90 6.87 2.85
C TRP A 65 -7.14 6.71 4.36
N SER A 66 -6.05 6.48 5.09
CA SER A 66 -6.01 6.49 6.56
C SER A 66 -4.79 7.27 7.05
N GLU A 67 -4.96 7.94 8.19
CA GLU A 67 -3.87 8.62 8.89
C GLU A 67 -3.05 7.64 9.75
N ARG A 68 -3.61 6.47 10.08
CA ARG A 68 -3.00 5.49 10.97
C ARG A 68 -3.14 4.08 10.40
N LEU A 69 -2.16 3.24 10.74
CA LEU A 69 -2.18 1.80 10.48
C LEU A 69 -3.26 1.14 11.35
N GLY A 70 -4.20 0.41 10.74
CA GLY A 70 -5.27 -0.22 11.51
C GLY A 70 -6.14 -1.18 10.71
N LYS A 71 -6.19 -2.44 11.17
CA LYS A 71 -6.98 -3.54 10.55
C LYS A 71 -8.49 -3.27 10.49
N GLU A 72 -9.02 -2.43 11.39
CA GLU A 72 -10.45 -2.16 11.46
C GLU A 72 -10.99 -1.33 10.28
N ALA A 73 -10.17 -0.42 9.74
CA ALA A 73 -10.63 0.48 8.68
C ALA A 73 -10.84 -0.22 7.33
N ALA A 74 -10.16 -1.36 7.14
CA ALA A 74 -10.34 -2.25 5.99
C ALA A 74 -11.74 -2.86 5.98
N VAL A 75 -12.20 -3.42 7.11
CA VAL A 75 -13.45 -4.20 7.18
C VAL A 75 -14.69 -3.33 6.99
N ALA A 76 -14.65 -2.06 7.38
CA ALA A 76 -15.78 -1.13 7.28
C ALA A 76 -16.03 -0.55 5.87
N ALA A 77 -15.23 -0.93 4.87
CA ALA A 77 -15.32 -0.40 3.51
C ALA A 77 -16.13 -1.27 2.53
N PHE A 78 -16.67 -2.41 3.00
CA PHE A 78 -17.43 -3.38 2.20
C PHE A 78 -18.84 -3.56 2.76
#